data_AF-D7CCT5-F1
#
_entry.id   AF-D7CCT5-F1
#
_cell.length_a   1.000
_cell.length_b   1.000
_cell.length_c   1.000
_cell.angle_alpha   90.00
_cell.angle_beta   90.00
_cell.angle_gamma   90.00
#
_symmetry.space_group_name_H-M   'P 1'
#
loop_
_entity.id
_entity.type
_entity.pdbx_description
1 polymer ?
#
loop_
_entity_poly.entity_id
_entity_poly.type
_entity_poly.pdbx_seq_one_letter_code
_entity_poly.pdbx_strand_id
1 'polypeptide(L)' 'MSVGELVRAELARHEWAALRCGCGESAEHVPLMFEAILTAGTPQDMIEYTLDNHLEIGPWDGRVWARSAGPGPARATG' A
#
# COMPACT_ATOMS: atom_id res chain seq x y z
N MET A 1 -4.10 6.82 -24.40
CA MET A 1 -3.46 6.36 -23.16
C MET A 1 -4.56 5.96 -22.20
N SER A 2 -4.55 4.72 -21.71
CA SER A 2 -5.51 4.21 -20.74
C SER A 2 -5.17 4.67 -19.32
N VAL A 3 -6.13 4.58 -18.40
CA VAL A 3 -5.88 4.86 -16.97
C VAL A 3 -4.80 3.94 -16.41
N GLY A 4 -4.80 2.65 -16.77
CA GLY A 4 -3.75 1.72 -16.36
C GLY A 4 -2.36 2.10 -16.87
N GLU A 5 -2.25 2.65 -18.08
CA GLU A 5 -0.97 3.17 -18.59
C GLU A 5 -0.48 4.39 -17.81
N LEU A 6 -1.38 5.31 -17.46
CA LEU A 6 -1.06 6.48 -16.64
C LEU A 6 -0.61 6.09 -15.22
N VAL A 7 -1.31 5.13 -14.59
CA VAL A 7 -0.96 4.64 -13.26
C VAL A 7 0.41 3.97 -13.27
N ARG A 8 0.70 3.09 -14.24
CA ARG A 8 2.03 2.46 -14.36
C ARG A 8 3.14 3.49 -14.58
N ALA A 9 2.88 4.53 -15.37
CA ALA A 9 3.83 5.62 -15.57
C ALA A 9 4.10 6.40 -14.28
N GLU A 10 3.11 6.54 -13.40
CA GLU A 10 3.30 7.17 -12.09
C GLU A 10 4.07 6.25 -11.13
N LEU A 11 3.72 4.96 -11.08
CA LEU A 11 4.44 3.99 -10.24
C LEU A 11 5.93 3.91 -10.59
N ALA A 12 6.29 4.03 -11.87
CA ALA A 12 7.68 3.98 -12.31
C ALA A 12 8.53 5.21 -11.92
N ARG A 13 7.94 6.28 -11.37
CA ARG A 13 8.66 7.52 -11.02
C ARG A 13 9.31 7.49 -9.65
N HIS A 14 8.93 6.54 -8.81
CA HIS A 14 9.29 6.53 -7.39
C HIS A 14 10.26 5.39 -7.09
N GLU A 15 11.30 5.69 -6.31
CA GLU A 15 12.22 4.69 -5.76
C GLU A 15 11.58 4.04 -4.51
N TRP A 16 10.66 3.10 -4.73
CA TRP A 16 9.81 2.52 -3.67
C TRP A 16 10.58 1.87 -2.51
N ALA A 17 11.77 1.31 -2.79
CA ALA A 17 12.68 0.77 -1.78
C ALA A 17 13.16 1.82 -0.77
N ALA A 18 13.25 3.08 -1.19
CA ALA A 18 13.66 4.20 -0.34
C ALA A 18 12.48 4.81 0.45
N LEU A 19 11.24 4.40 0.16
CA LEU A 19 10.03 4.88 0.82
C LEU A 19 9.59 3.88 1.90
N ARG A 20 8.97 4.39 2.97
CA ARG A 20 8.34 3.56 4.00
C ARG A 20 6.84 3.47 3.75
N CYS A 21 6.32 2.25 3.81
CA CYS A 21 4.90 1.99 3.77
C CYS A 21 4.27 2.23 5.15
N GLY A 22 2.98 2.59 5.17
CA GLY A 22 2.20 2.69 6.41
C GLY A 22 2.12 1.38 7.20
N CYS A 23 2.43 0.22 6.59
CA CYS A 23 2.55 -1.07 7.30
C CYS A 23 3.83 -1.21 8.15
N GLY A 24 4.80 -0.29 8.01
CA GLY A 24 6.05 -0.29 8.78
C GLY A 24 7.28 -0.73 7.98
N GLU A 25 7.10 -1.49 6.90
CA GLU A 25 8.12 -1.98 5.98
C GLU A 25 8.46 -0.96 4.86
N SER A 26 9.33 -1.33 3.93
CA SER A 26 9.54 -0.57 2.68
C SER A 26 8.25 -0.53 1.84
N ALA A 27 8.17 0.39 0.89
CA ALA A 27 7.02 0.48 -0.02
C ALA A 27 7.21 -0.35 -1.31
N GLU A 28 8.18 -1.27 -1.36
CA GLU A 28 8.49 -2.09 -2.54
C GLU A 28 7.30 -2.93 -3.04
N HIS A 29 6.36 -3.29 -2.16
CA HIS A 29 5.19 -4.08 -2.53
C HIS A 29 4.08 -3.25 -3.19
N VAL A 30 4.10 -1.92 -3.07
CA VAL A 30 3.01 -1.05 -3.54
C VAL A 30 2.75 -1.18 -5.05
N PRO A 31 3.77 -1.17 -5.95
CA PRO A 31 3.53 -1.34 -7.38
C PRO A 31 2.83 -2.66 -7.73
N LEU A 32 3.18 -3.75 -7.04
CA LEU A 32 2.58 -5.07 -7.28
C LEU A 32 1.09 -5.08 -6.90
N MET A 33 0.71 -4.39 -5.83
CA MET A 33 -0.70 -4.25 -5.45
C MET A 33 -1.50 -3.43 -6.47
N PHE A 34 -0.95 -2.32 -6.96
CA PHE A 34 -1.63 -1.54 -8.00
C PHE A 34 -1.78 -2.32 -9.30
N GLU A 35 -0.78 -3.13 -9.68
CA GLU A 35 -0.91 -4.00 -10.86
C GLU A 35 -2.02 -5.03 -10.67
N ALA A 36 -2.14 -5.64 -9.48
CA ALA A 36 -3.22 -6.56 -9.16
C ALA A 36 -4.61 -5.89 -9.27
N ILE A 37 -4.76 -4.66 -8.76
CA ILE A 37 -6.01 -3.90 -8.86
C ILE A 37 -6.33 -3.53 -10.32
N LEU A 38 -5.32 -3.11 -11.10
CA LEU A 38 -5.50 -2.74 -12.51
C LEU A 38 -5.84 -3.92 -13.41
N THR A 39 -5.44 -5.13 -13.02
CA THR A 39 -5.65 -6.37 -13.78
C THR A 39 -6.83 -7.20 -13.28
N ALA A 40 -7.41 -6.85 -12.13
CA ALA A 40 -8.58 -7.51 -11.57
C ALA A 40 -9.77 -7.43 -12.55
N GLY A 41 -10.33 -8.59 -12.88
CA GLY A 41 -11.55 -8.68 -13.69
C GLY A 41 -12.82 -8.46 -12.86
N THR A 42 -12.73 -8.74 -11.56
CA THR A 42 -13.83 -8.60 -10.61
C THR A 42 -13.37 -7.98 -9.29
N PRO A 43 -14.26 -7.35 -8.51
CA PRO A 43 -13.91 -6.82 -7.19
C PRO A 43 -13.35 -7.86 -6.22
N GLN A 44 -13.75 -9.13 -6.37
CA GLN A 44 -13.27 -10.24 -5.54
C GLN A 44 -11.78 -10.55 -5.77
N ASP A 45 -11.27 -10.31 -6.98
CA ASP A 45 -9.85 -10.51 -7.31
C ASP A 45 -8.94 -9.48 -6.63
N MET A 46 -9.52 -8.41 -6.07
CA MET A 46 -8.81 -7.35 -5.35
C MET A 46 -8.76 -7.59 -3.83
N ILE A 47 -9.43 -8.63 -3.31
CA ILE A 47 -9.39 -8.96 -1.88
C ILE A 47 -7.92 -9.21 -1.51
N GLU A 48 -7.44 -8.58 -0.43
CA GLU A 48 -6.03 -8.50 0.01
C GLU A 48 -5.14 -7.46 -0.73
N TYR A 49 -5.55 -6.94 -1.89
CA TYR A 49 -4.87 -5.86 -2.61
C TYR A 49 -5.59 -4.52 -2.39
N THR A 50 -5.59 -4.04 -1.14
CA THR A 50 -6.19 -2.74 -0.76
C THR A 50 -5.13 -1.69 -0.42
N LEU A 51 -5.46 -0.42 -0.62
CA LEU A 51 -4.63 0.73 -0.24
C LEU A 51 -4.81 1.15 1.22
N ASP A 52 -5.72 0.50 1.95
CA ASP A 52 -5.90 0.73 3.38
C ASP A 52 -4.57 0.56 4.10
N ASN A 53 -4.16 1.58 4.86
CA ASN A 53 -2.88 1.62 5.58
C ASN A 53 -1.60 1.68 4.72
N HIS A 54 -1.69 1.95 3.39
CA HIS A 54 -0.53 1.96 2.49
C HIS A 54 -0.09 3.34 2.01
N LEU A 55 -0.99 4.32 1.93
CA LEU A 55 -0.70 5.68 1.48
C LEU A 55 -1.31 6.70 2.46
N GLU A 56 -0.45 7.37 3.22
CA GLU A 56 -0.81 8.52 4.05
C GLU A 56 -0.04 9.75 3.53
N ILE A 57 -0.75 10.79 3.07
CA ILE A 57 -0.17 12.12 2.89
C ILE A 57 -0.40 12.90 4.19
N GLY A 58 0.63 12.97 5.03
CA GLY A 58 0.62 13.74 6.27
C GLY A 58 2.02 13.83 6.89
N PRO A 59 2.30 14.83 7.75
CA PRO A 59 3.56 14.89 8.47
C PRO A 59 3.73 13.60 9.30
N TRP A 60 4.89 12.96 9.18
CA TRP A 60 5.29 11.82 10.01
C TRP A 60 5.35 12.27 11.49
N ASP A 61 4.24 12.17 12.22
CA ASP A 61 4.15 12.52 13.66
C ASP A 61 3.90 11.31 14.58
N GLY A 62 3.84 10.09 14.00
CA GLY A 62 3.66 8.84 14.74
C GLY A 62 2.26 8.61 15.33
N ARG A 63 1.31 9.56 15.21
CA ARG A 63 -0.04 9.44 15.79
C ARG A 63 -1.06 8.79 14.87
N VAL A 64 -0.81 8.78 13.56
CA VAL A 64 -1.69 8.20 12.55
C VAL A 64 -1.81 6.67 12.73
N TRP A 65 -0.70 5.99 13.03
CA TRP A 65 -0.67 4.54 13.29
C TRP A 65 -1.65 4.09 14.38
N ALA A 66 -1.83 4.89 15.43
CA ALA A 66 -2.69 4.55 16.57
C ALA A 66 -4.20 4.53 16.25
N ARG A 67 -4.62 5.08 15.10
CA ARG A 67 -6.04 5.06 14.67
C ARG A 67 -6.33 4.00 13.61
N SER A 68 -5.36 3.66 12.77
CA SER A 68 -5.51 2.68 11.67
C SER A 68 -5.19 1.26 12.12
N ALA A 69 -4.34 1.09 13.13
CA ALA A 69 -4.16 -0.17 13.81
C ALA A 69 -5.33 -0.43 14.77
N GLY A 70 -6.39 -1.08 14.28
CA GLY A 70 -7.14 -1.99 15.14
C GLY A 70 -6.19 -3.02 15.80
N PRO A 71 -6.61 -3.76 16.84
CA PRO A 71 -5.72 -4.69 17.53
C PRO A 71 -5.09 -5.66 16.51
N GLY A 72 -3.82 -5.44 16.20
CA GLY A 72 -3.05 -6.36 15.37
C GLY A 72 -2.96 -7.71 16.07
N PRO A 73 -2.83 -8.82 15.32
CA PRO A 73 -2.65 -10.12 15.95
C PRO A 73 -1.44 -10.02 16.88
N ALA A 74 -1.69 -10.28 18.16
CA ALA A 74 -0.68 -10.23 19.20
C ALA A 74 0.54 -11.03 18.72
N ARG A 75 1.70 -10.36 18.64
CA ARG A 75 2.96 -11.07 18.52
C ARG A 75 3.08 -11.95 19.76
N ALA A 76 2.87 -13.26 19.58
CA ALA A 76 3.23 -14.26 20.57
C ALA A 76 4.76 -14.18 20.74
N THR A 77 5.21 -13.50 21.78
CA THR A 77 6.58 -13.60 22.27
C THR A 77 6.67 -14.88 23.08
N GLY A 78 7.34 -15.89 22.53
CA GLY A 78 7.97 -16.97 23.27
C GLY A 78 9.41 -16.63 23.57
#